data_AF-A0AA88HK81-F1
#
_entry.id   AF-A0AA88HK81-F1
#
_cell.length_a   1.000
_cell.length_b   1.000
_cell.length_c   1.000
_cell.angle_alpha   90.00
_cell.angle_beta   90.00
_cell.angle_gamma   90.00
#
_symmetry.space_group_name_H-M   'P 1'
#
loop_
_entity.id
_entity.type
_entity.pdbx_description
1 polymer ?
#
loop_
_entity_poly.entity_id
_entity_poly.type
_entity_poly.pdbx_seq_one_letter_code
_entity_poly.pdbx_strand_id
1 'polypeptide(L)'
;MAISYSQNLKLKRADQQCVKMFFHLSLSHDIILHPRYFGPQLIDTVKRRLYSEVEGTCSGKHGFVIAVTSVDGIGAGIIQSGQGFVVYPVKYKAVVFRPFKGQVIDGVVKEVNKEIALQKKLKRC
;
A
#
# COMPACT_ATOMS: atom_id res chain seq x y z
N MET A 1 -29.99 -42.26 -1.22
CA MET A 1 -29.24 -41.39 -2.16
C MET A 1 -29.96 -40.05 -2.25
N ALA A 2 -29.43 -39.01 -1.63
CA ALA A 2 -29.66 -37.58 -1.91
C ALA A 2 -29.05 -36.75 -0.75
N ILE A 3 -27.77 -36.42 -0.94
CA ILE A 3 -27.11 -35.14 -0.62
C ILE A 3 -27.91 -34.17 0.28
N SER A 4 -27.39 -33.92 1.49
CA SER A 4 -27.62 -32.70 2.24
C SER A 4 -26.26 -32.04 2.59
N TYR A 5 -25.67 -31.40 1.59
CA TYR A 5 -24.70 -30.31 1.77
C TYR A 5 -25.43 -29.16 2.42
N SER A 6 -25.15 -28.88 3.70
CA SER A 6 -25.66 -27.69 4.39
C SER A 6 -25.00 -27.61 5.77
N GLN A 7 -23.97 -26.80 5.95
CA GLN A 7 -23.87 -25.88 7.09
C GLN A 7 -22.96 -24.70 6.71
N ASN A 8 -23.64 -23.60 6.42
CA ASN A 8 -23.14 -22.27 6.11
C ASN A 8 -22.04 -21.82 7.10
N LEU A 9 -20.80 -21.71 6.60
CA LEU A 9 -19.75 -21.00 7.31
C LEU A 9 -20.03 -19.50 7.19
N LYS A 10 -20.61 -18.96 8.27
CA LYS A 10 -20.92 -17.54 8.50
C LYS A 10 -19.80 -16.64 7.97
N LEU A 11 -20.04 -16.04 6.80
CA LEU A 11 -19.24 -14.95 6.28
C LEU A 11 -19.48 -13.74 7.19
N LYS A 12 -18.53 -13.48 8.10
CA LYS A 12 -18.57 -12.32 8.99
C LYS A 12 -18.65 -11.05 8.14
N ARG A 13 -19.80 -10.38 8.19
CA ARG A 13 -19.94 -8.96 7.82
C ARG A 13 -19.12 -8.12 8.81
N ALA A 14 -17.85 -7.94 8.51
CA ALA A 14 -16.97 -6.87 8.98
C ALA A 14 -16.48 -6.24 7.66
N ASP A 15 -16.85 -5.04 7.26
CA ASP A 15 -16.97 -3.83 8.04
C ASP A 15 -18.11 -2.95 7.55
N GLN A 16 -18.75 -2.28 8.50
CA GLN A 16 -19.29 -0.95 8.29
C GLN A 16 -18.16 -0.09 7.70
N GLN A 17 -18.07 0.07 6.38
CA GLN A 17 -17.10 1.01 5.80
C GLN A 17 -17.64 2.42 6.10
N CYS A 18 -17.37 2.89 7.32
CA CYS A 18 -17.39 4.31 7.67
C CYS A 18 -16.67 5.07 6.56
N VAL A 19 -17.12 6.29 6.28
CA VAL A 19 -16.72 7.24 5.22
C VAL A 19 -15.25 7.69 5.33
N LYS A 20 -14.35 6.76 5.65
CA LYS A 20 -12.95 7.00 5.98
C LYS A 20 -12.17 7.00 4.67
N MET A 21 -11.55 8.14 4.40
CA MET A 21 -10.66 8.39 3.26
C MET A 21 -9.27 7.78 3.46
N PHE A 22 -8.89 7.63 4.73
CA PHE A 22 -7.61 7.11 5.20
C PHE A 22 -7.82 5.78 5.91
N PHE A 23 -6.97 4.81 5.57
CA PHE A 23 -7.01 3.46 6.11
C PHE A 23 -5.67 3.10 6.72
N HIS A 24 -5.72 2.39 7.84
CA HIS A 24 -4.55 1.78 8.43
C HIS A 24 -4.49 0.33 7.95
N LEU A 25 -3.55 0.02 7.06
CA LEU A 25 -3.45 -1.29 6.41
C LEU A 25 -2.13 -1.97 6.75
N SER A 26 -2.19 -3.27 7.01
CA SER A 26 -1.01 -4.14 7.04
C SER A 26 -0.68 -4.59 5.63
N LEU A 27 0.51 -4.25 5.16
CA LEU A 27 1.03 -4.58 3.84
C LEU A 27 2.34 -5.38 3.97
N SER A 28 2.65 -6.13 2.93
CA SER A 28 3.92 -6.85 2.78
C SER A 28 4.65 -6.31 1.56
N HIS A 29 5.95 -6.05 1.71
CA HIS A 29 6.82 -5.63 0.62
C HIS A 29 8.15 -6.36 0.70
N ASP A 30 8.66 -6.76 -0.46
CA ASP A 30 9.88 -7.54 -0.59
C ASP A 30 11.03 -6.61 -0.96
N ILE A 31 12.00 -6.47 -0.06
CA ILE A 31 13.16 -5.61 -0.24
C ILE A 31 14.33 -6.43 -0.79
N ILE A 32 14.88 -6.01 -1.93
CA ILE A 32 16.05 -6.63 -2.53
C ILE A 32 17.30 -5.87 -2.08
N LEU A 33 18.25 -6.57 -1.47
CA LEU A 33 19.51 -6.01 -1.00
C LEU A 33 20.73 -6.67 -1.63
N HIS A 34 21.72 -5.84 -1.93
CA HIS A 34 23.05 -6.26 -2.35
C HIS A 34 23.87 -6.77 -1.14
N PRO A 35 24.67 -7.84 -1.27
CA PRO A 35 25.47 -8.41 -0.18
C PRO A 35 26.41 -7.44 0.54
N ARG A 36 26.81 -6.36 -0.13
CA ARG A 36 27.62 -5.27 0.47
C ARG A 36 26.98 -4.64 1.71
N TYR A 37 25.66 -4.64 1.81
CA TYR A 37 24.94 -4.06 2.95
C TYR A 37 24.70 -5.07 4.08
N PHE A 38 25.27 -6.27 4.00
CA PHE A 38 25.20 -7.25 5.08
C PHE A 38 26.19 -6.86 6.17
N GLY A 39 25.68 -6.72 7.38
CA GLY A 39 26.45 -6.27 8.51
C GLY A 39 25.55 -5.93 9.69
N PRO A 40 26.12 -5.36 10.76
CA PRO A 40 25.37 -5.02 11.97
C PRO A 40 24.25 -4.01 11.73
N GLN A 41 24.34 -3.21 10.66
CA GLN A 41 23.34 -2.19 10.28
C GLN A 41 22.33 -2.67 9.21
N LEU A 42 22.20 -3.99 9.02
CA LEU A 42 21.28 -4.57 8.04
C LEU A 42 19.84 -4.11 8.28
N ILE A 43 19.37 -4.18 9.52
CA ILE A 43 17.99 -3.85 9.90
C ILE A 43 17.66 -2.39 9.57
N ASP A 44 18.57 -1.47 9.87
CA ASP A 44 18.37 -0.05 9.59
C ASP A 44 18.40 0.24 8.09
N THR A 45 19.24 -0.48 7.35
CA THR A 45 19.30 -0.37 5.89
C THR A 45 18.02 -0.89 5.23
N VAL A 46 17.47 -2.02 5.70
CA VAL A 46 16.19 -2.55 5.24
C VAL A 46 15.06 -1.55 5.52
N LYS A 47 14.99 -1.00 6.73
CA LYS A 47 13.98 0.00 7.10
C LYS A 47 14.08 1.25 6.22
N ARG A 48 15.28 1.78 6.02
CA ARG A 48 15.51 2.96 5.16
C ARG A 48 15.06 2.70 3.72
N ARG A 49 15.37 1.52 3.19
CA ARG A 49 14.91 1.09 1.85
C ARG A 49 13.40 0.99 1.79
N LEU A 50 12.78 0.37 2.80
CA LEU A 50 11.32 0.29 2.91
C LEU A 50 10.68 1.68 2.82
N TYR A 51 11.07 2.63 3.68
CA TYR A 51 10.49 3.98 3.66
C TYR A 51 10.64 4.65 2.29
N SER A 52 11.83 4.61 1.70
CA SER A 52 12.09 5.24 0.40
C SER A 52 11.32 4.61 -0.76
N GLU A 53 11.03 3.31 -0.71
CA GLU A 53 10.36 2.59 -1.80
C GLU A 53 8.84 2.59 -1.66
N VAL A 54 8.30 2.61 -0.44
CA VAL A 54 6.84 2.51 -0.23
C VAL A 54 6.18 3.87 -0.02
N GLU A 55 6.85 4.83 0.61
CA GLU A 55 6.26 6.14 0.88
C GLU A 55 6.11 6.93 -0.42
N GLY A 56 4.91 7.48 -0.64
CA GLY A 56 4.57 8.19 -1.86
C GLY A 56 4.24 7.30 -3.06
N THR A 57 4.17 5.98 -2.88
CA THR A 57 3.74 5.08 -3.96
C THR A 57 2.23 5.01 -4.09
N CYS A 58 1.76 4.88 -5.32
CA CYS A 58 0.35 4.64 -5.64
C CYS A 58 0.17 3.20 -6.11
N SER A 59 -0.63 2.42 -5.38
CA SER A 59 -1.05 1.09 -5.79
C SER A 59 -2.54 1.10 -6.13
N GLY A 60 -2.91 0.63 -7.31
CA GLY A 60 -4.32 0.61 -7.72
C GLY A 60 -5.24 -0.20 -6.79
N LYS A 61 -4.69 -1.24 -6.13
CA LYS A 61 -5.44 -2.09 -5.19
C LYS A 61 -5.59 -1.47 -3.80
N HIS A 62 -4.52 -0.86 -3.29
CA HIS A 62 -4.46 -0.40 -1.89
C HIS A 62 -4.74 1.10 -1.75
N GLY A 63 -4.36 1.92 -2.73
CA GLY A 63 -4.44 3.38 -2.72
C GLY A 63 -3.05 4.02 -2.71
N PHE A 64 -3.00 5.28 -2.30
CA PHE A 64 -1.77 6.07 -2.18
C PHE A 64 -1.18 5.92 -0.78
N VAL A 65 0.05 5.42 -0.67
CA VAL A 65 0.74 5.22 0.61
C VAL A 65 1.33 6.54 1.06
N ILE A 66 0.84 7.07 2.19
CA ILE A 66 1.31 8.35 2.72
C ILE A 66 2.57 8.16 3.54
N ALA A 67 2.47 7.32 4.57
CA ALA A 67 3.55 7.07 5.51
C ALA A 67 3.42 5.68 6.14
N VAL A 68 4.56 5.11 6.49
CA VAL A 68 4.62 3.85 7.24
C VAL A 68 4.53 4.15 8.73
N THR A 69 3.53 3.59 9.42
CA THR A 69 3.33 3.79 10.86
C THR A 69 4.25 2.92 11.69
N SER A 70 4.33 1.62 11.36
CA SER A 70 5.09 0.65 12.13
C SER A 70 5.58 -0.50 11.26
N VAL A 71 6.74 -1.04 11.57
CA VAL A 71 7.26 -2.26 10.95
C VAL A 71 7.00 -3.40 11.93
N ASP A 72 6.11 -4.33 11.57
CA ASP A 72 5.73 -5.44 12.46
C ASP A 72 6.85 -6.48 12.54
N GLY A 73 7.53 -6.74 11.42
CA GLY A 73 8.66 -7.69 11.41
C GLY A 73 9.34 -7.80 10.06
N ILE A 74 10.63 -8.12 10.12
CA ILE A 74 11.47 -8.43 8.95
C ILE A 74 11.66 -9.95 8.94
N GLY A 75 11.23 -10.59 7.85
CA GLY A 75 11.39 -12.03 7.66
C GLY A 75 12.83 -12.43 7.35
N ALA A 76 13.08 -13.73 7.32
CA ALA A 76 14.39 -14.27 6.93
C ALA A 76 14.72 -13.90 5.47
N GLY A 77 15.95 -13.49 5.23
CA GLY A 77 16.44 -13.17 3.89
C GLY A 77 16.60 -14.42 3.04
N ILE A 78 15.98 -14.45 1.86
CA ILE A 78 16.07 -15.55 0.90
C ILE A 78 17.04 -15.14 -0.21
N ILE A 79 18.08 -15.93 -0.42
CA ILE A 79 19.06 -15.68 -1.48
C ILE A 79 18.46 -16.06 -2.84
N GLN A 80 18.48 -15.15 -3.80
CA GLN A 80 18.12 -15.46 -5.18
C GLN A 80 19.27 -16.17 -5.89
N SER A 81 19.00 -17.37 -6.40
CA SER A 81 19.94 -18.12 -7.21
C SER A 81 20.30 -17.34 -8.49
N GLY A 82 21.60 -17.19 -8.77
CA GLY A 82 22.13 -16.65 -10.03
C GLY A 82 22.57 -15.18 -10.00
N GLN A 83 22.06 -14.35 -9.08
CA GLN A 83 22.43 -12.93 -9.01
C GLN A 83 23.08 -12.54 -7.67
N GLY A 84 23.04 -13.42 -6.65
CA GLY A 84 23.64 -13.16 -5.33
C GLY A 84 22.91 -12.10 -4.50
N PHE A 85 21.78 -11.57 -4.96
CA PHE A 85 20.93 -10.69 -4.17
C PHE A 85 20.12 -11.47 -3.14
N VAL A 86 19.74 -10.78 -2.06
CA VAL A 86 18.89 -11.34 -1.01
C VAL A 86 17.59 -10.56 -0.93
N VAL A 87 16.49 -11.29 -0.88
CA VAL A 87 15.14 -10.76 -0.72
C VAL A 87 14.74 -10.87 0.74
N TYR A 88 14.39 -9.73 1.34
CA TYR A 88 13.84 -9.66 2.69
C TYR A 88 12.34 -9.36 2.61
N PRO A 89 11.46 -10.32 2.96
CA PRO A 89 10.04 -10.05 3.05
C PRO A 89 9.75 -9.26 4.33
N VAL A 90 9.23 -8.04 4.20
CA VAL A 90 8.95 -7.15 5.32
C VAL A 90 7.45 -6.95 5.47
N LYS A 91 6.93 -7.13 6.69
CA LYS A 91 5.54 -6.81 7.04
C LYS A 91 5.50 -5.49 7.79
N TYR A 92 4.69 -4.56 7.30
CA TYR A 92 4.58 -3.22 7.85
C TYR A 92 3.12 -2.75 7.84
N LYS A 93 2.85 -1.73 8.63
CA LYS A 93 1.58 -1.02 8.64
C LYS A 93 1.79 0.38 8.10
N ALA A 94 0.88 0.81 7.24
CA ALA A 94 0.93 2.13 6.65
C ALA A 94 -0.44 2.79 6.65
N VAL A 95 -0.41 4.12 6.66
CA VAL A 95 -1.58 4.95 6.39
C VAL A 95 -1.70 5.12 4.89
N VAL A 96 -2.81 4.66 4.35
CA VAL A 96 -3.10 4.69 2.92
C VAL A 96 -4.30 5.58 2.66
N PHE A 97 -4.17 6.45 1.67
CA PHE A 97 -5.22 7.31 1.17
C PHE A 97 -5.91 6.65 -0.02
N ARG A 98 -7.20 6.35 0.15
CA ARG A 98 -8.02 5.72 -0.88
C ARG A 98 -9.39 6.38 -0.92
N PRO A 99 -9.53 7.48 -1.67
CA PRO A 99 -10.82 8.13 -1.82
C PRO A 99 -11.77 7.24 -2.63
N PHE A 100 -13.07 7.35 -2.34
CA PHE A 100 -14.11 6.59 -3.04
C PHE A 100 -14.86 7.47 -4.04
N LYS A 101 -15.51 6.85 -5.03
CA LYS A 101 -16.33 7.57 -6.01
C LYS A 101 -17.53 8.22 -5.31
N GLY A 102 -17.69 9.53 -5.49
CA GLY A 102 -18.74 10.31 -4.81
C GLY A 102 -18.33 10.88 -3.45
N GLN A 103 -17.06 10.73 -3.05
CA GLN A 103 -16.53 11.42 -1.88
C GLN A 103 -16.24 12.90 -2.18
N VAL A 104 -16.66 13.78 -1.26
CA VAL A 104 -16.31 15.21 -1.30
C VAL A 104 -14.97 15.40 -0.58
N ILE A 105 -14.04 16.11 -1.21
CA ILE A 105 -12.70 16.39 -0.69
C ILE A 105 -12.40 17.87 -0.91
N ASP A 106 -12.01 18.56 0.16
CA ASP A 106 -11.56 19.94 0.07
C ASP A 106 -10.07 20.01 -0.31
N GLY A 107 -9.74 20.90 -1.23
CA GLY A 107 -8.37 21.06 -1.72
C GLY A 107 -8.06 22.49 -2.11
N VAL A 108 -6.83 22.93 -1.84
CA VAL A 108 -6.33 24.25 -2.25
C VAL A 108 -5.74 24.15 -3.65
N VAL A 109 -6.16 25.03 -4.54
CA VAL A 109 -5.63 25.11 -5.91
C VAL A 109 -4.22 25.71 -5.85
N LYS A 110 -3.21 24.93 -6.24
CA LYS A 110 -1.81 25.41 -6.31
C LYS A 110 -1.44 25.97 -7.68
N GLU A 111 -1.87 25.31 -8.75
CA GLU A 111 -1.52 25.70 -10.13
C GLU A 111 -2.75 25.61 -11.02
N VAL A 112 -2.85 26.53 -11.99
CA VAL A 112 -3.91 26.57 -12.99
C VAL A 112 -3.29 26.43 -14.38
N ASN A 113 -3.31 25.23 -14.95
CA ASN A 113 -2.87 25.02 -16.32
C ASN A 113 -4.02 25.27 -17.31
N LYS A 114 -3.72 25.84 -18.49
CA LYS A 114 -4.73 26.22 -19.51
C LYS A 114 -5.50 25.01 -20.05
N GLU A 115 -4.88 23.83 -20.04
CA GLU A 115 -5.49 22.56 -20.48
C GLU A 115 -6.65 22.11 -19.57
N ILE A 116 -6.58 22.45 -18.28
CA ILE A 116 -7.61 22.12 -17.28
C ILE A 116 -8.85 23.03 -17.48
N ALA A 117 -8.68 24.23 -18.03
CA ALA A 117 -9.76 25.16 -18.30
C ALA A 117 -10.70 24.70 -19.44
N LEU A 118 -10.20 23.88 -20.38
CA LEU A 118 -10.99 23.34 -21.50
C LEU A 118 -11.95 22.23 -21.05
N GLN A 119 -11.55 21.38 -20.10
CA GLN A 119 -12.44 20.32 -19.57
C GLN A 119 -13.61 20.87 -18.74
N LYS A 120 -13.46 22.05 -18.13
CA LYS A 120 -14.56 22.74 -17.43
C LYS A 120 -15.61 23.31 -18.39
N LYS A 121 -15.24 23.66 -19.63
CA LYS A 121 -16.20 24.10 -20.66
C LYS A 121 -17.04 22.95 -21.21
N LEU A 122 -16.51 21.72 -21.26
CA LEU A 122 -17.20 20.57 -21.88
C LEU A 122 -18.27 19.90 -21.00
N LYS A 123 -18.25 20.10 -19.67
CA LYS A 123 -19.33 19.65 -18.77
C LYS A 123 -20.47 20.67 -18.61
N ARG A 124 -20.47 21.73 -19.41
CA ARG A 124 -21.46 22.81 -19.38
C ARG A 124 -22.29 22.90 -20.68
N CYS A 125 -22.38 21.80 -21.43
CA CYS A 125 -23.30 21.61 -22.55
C CYS A 125 -24.32 20.54 -22.20
#